data_AF-A0A0C2Y512-F1
#
_entry.id   AF-A0A0C2Y512-F1
#
_cell.length_a   1.000
_cell.length_b   1.000
_cell.length_c   1.000
_cell.angle_alpha   90.00
_cell.angle_beta   90.00
_cell.angle_gamma   90.00
#
_symmetry.space_group_name_H-M   'P 1'
#
loop_
_entity.id
_entity.type
_entity.pdbx_description
1 polymer ?
#
loop_
_entity_poly.entity_id
_entity_poly.type
_entity_poly.pdbx_seq_one_letter_code
_entity_poly.pdbx_strand_id
1 'polypeptide(L)'
;MISFLAFLPSHFKIFKTSIDDVDYRQVIRFLSNLSSIKVLELRTFKQSPADEFFILLYASTRSPPFLPHLQSLEFVCDYNLSWEFLPQIFAVPCWQSLDVTINIVNPFPAKVMKQLEELFDRGFRFRVVQEDKMRSVWRSSEGTTYMYG
;
A
#
# COMPACT_ATOMS: atom_id res chain seq x y z
N MET A 1 24.56 5.04 -3.73
CA MET A 1 24.49 4.77 -2.28
C MET A 1 23.81 5.97 -1.64
N ILE A 2 22.55 5.86 -1.26
CA ILE A 2 21.82 6.97 -0.65
C ILE A 2 21.91 6.81 0.87
N SER A 3 22.77 7.61 1.50
CA SER A 3 22.96 7.65 2.95
C SER A 3 22.03 8.69 3.59
N PHE A 4 20.80 8.32 3.91
CA PHE A 4 19.87 9.14 4.74
C PHE A 4 19.84 8.69 6.21
N LEU A 5 20.83 7.93 6.67
CA LEU A 5 20.72 7.12 7.89
C LEU A 5 20.86 7.83 9.24
N ALA A 6 20.88 9.17 9.36
CA ALA A 6 21.24 9.77 10.66
C ALA A 6 20.27 10.77 11.30
N PHE A 7 19.38 11.47 10.58
CA PHE A 7 18.62 12.57 11.22
C PHE A 7 17.24 12.81 10.60
N LEU A 8 16.41 11.77 10.49
CA LEU A 8 14.98 12.04 10.35
C LEU A 8 14.44 12.44 11.73
N PRO A 9 13.79 13.63 11.86
CA PRO A 9 13.19 14.05 13.11
C PRO A 9 12.22 12.97 13.61
N SER A 10 12.21 12.70 14.91
CA SER A 10 11.26 11.76 15.54
C SER A 10 9.79 12.09 15.24
N HIS A 11 9.51 13.32 14.79
CA HIS A 11 8.20 13.82 14.39
C HIS A 11 7.83 13.55 12.92
N PHE A 12 8.67 12.85 12.17
CA PHE A 12 8.43 12.58 10.76
C PHE A 12 7.28 11.57 10.59
N LYS A 13 6.09 12.08 10.27
CA LYS A 13 4.84 11.31 10.23
C LYS A 13 4.43 10.86 8.83
N ILE A 14 4.95 11.50 7.78
CA ILE A 14 4.54 11.27 6.39
C ILE A 14 5.79 10.98 5.58
N PHE A 15 5.90 9.78 5.01
CA PHE A 15 6.97 9.43 4.09
C PHE A 15 6.40 9.14 2.71
N LYS A 16 7.01 9.71 1.69
CA LYS A 16 6.65 9.48 0.30
C LYS A 16 7.91 9.10 -0.46
N THR A 17 7.89 7.98 -1.16
CA THR A 17 9.04 7.54 -1.95
C THR A 17 8.60 6.94 -3.27
N SER A 18 9.39 7.18 -4.32
CA SER A 18 9.40 6.28 -5.47
C SER A 18 10.21 5.04 -5.11
N ILE A 19 9.82 3.88 -5.61
CA ILE A 19 10.58 2.62 -5.49
C ILE A 19 11.19 2.19 -6.83
N ASP A 20 11.25 3.07 -7.84
CA ASP A 20 11.88 2.75 -9.12
C ASP A 20 13.39 2.60 -8.99
N ASP A 21 13.92 1.52 -9.56
CA ASP A 21 15.36 1.21 -9.61
C ASP A 21 16.05 1.13 -8.23
N VAL A 22 15.29 1.06 -7.13
CA VAL A 22 15.85 0.92 -5.78
C VAL A 22 15.80 -0.53 -5.34
N ASP A 23 16.88 -0.99 -4.71
CA ASP A 23 16.91 -2.28 -4.00
C ASP A 23 15.82 -2.30 -2.91
N TYR A 24 14.79 -3.11 -3.12
CA TYR A 24 13.64 -3.24 -2.22
C TYR A 24 14.05 -3.62 -0.79
N ARG A 25 15.17 -4.33 -0.61
CA ARG A 25 15.69 -4.68 0.72
C ARG A 25 16.20 -3.45 1.45
N GLN A 26 16.81 -2.51 0.73
CA GLN A 26 17.23 -1.23 1.31
C GLN A 26 16.02 -0.37 1.68
N VAL A 27 14.98 -0.35 0.85
CA VAL A 27 13.73 0.35 1.17
C VAL A 27 13.09 -0.23 2.43
N ILE A 28 12.92 -1.55 2.50
CA ILE A 28 12.34 -2.22 3.67
C ILE A 28 13.18 -1.99 4.93
N ARG A 29 14.51 -2.11 4.82
CA ARG A 29 15.44 -1.81 5.94
C ARG A 29 15.38 -0.34 6.36
N PHE A 30 15.14 0.57 5.42
CA PHE A 30 14.96 1.98 5.74
C PHE A 30 13.64 2.20 6.47
N LEU A 31 12.53 1.67 5.94
CA LEU A 31 11.20 1.74 6.54
C LEU A 31 11.16 1.14 7.95
N SER A 32 11.90 0.07 8.23
CA SER A 32 11.96 -0.52 9.57
C SER A 32 12.55 0.42 10.63
N ASN A 33 13.32 1.44 10.23
CA ASN A 33 13.85 2.45 11.14
C ASN A 33 12.90 3.63 11.37
N LEU A 34 11.77 3.67 10.67
CA LEU A 34 10.83 4.80 10.67
C LEU A 34 9.59 4.50 11.52
N SER A 35 9.82 4.19 12.80
CA SER A 35 8.77 3.75 13.71
C SER A 35 7.65 4.77 13.95
N SER A 36 7.92 6.07 13.78
CA SER A 36 6.97 7.16 14.02
C SER A 36 6.09 7.53 12.82
N ILE A 37 6.28 6.88 11.67
CA ILE A 37 5.47 7.17 10.47
C ILE A 37 4.01 6.76 10.70
N LYS A 38 3.13 7.65 10.23
CA LYS A 38 1.68 7.44 10.17
C LYS A 38 1.17 7.30 8.74
N VAL A 39 1.81 7.93 7.76
CA VAL A 39 1.40 7.89 6.36
C VAL A 39 2.58 7.47 5.51
N LEU A 40 2.41 6.42 4.72
CA LEU A 40 3.40 5.93 3.76
C LEU A 40 2.81 5.97 2.36
N GLU A 41 3.44 6.71 1.46
CA GLU A 41 3.12 6.72 0.03
C GLU A 41 4.25 6.05 -0.75
N LEU A 42 3.90 5.05 -1.53
CA LEU A 42 4.79 4.26 -2.37
C LEU A 42 4.37 4.44 -3.82
N ARG A 43 5.24 5.07 -4.61
CA ARG A 43 5.02 5.26 -6.04
C ARG A 43 5.86 4.28 -6.85
N THR A 44 5.25 3.64 -7.84
CA THR A 44 5.88 2.71 -8.76
C THR A 44 5.67 3.20 -10.19
N PHE A 45 6.74 3.62 -10.85
CA PHE A 45 6.76 4.16 -12.20
C PHE A 45 7.47 3.24 -13.21
N LYS A 46 7.79 1.98 -12.84
CA LYS A 46 8.32 0.98 -13.76
C LYS A 46 7.73 -0.40 -13.55
N GLN A 47 7.76 -1.21 -14.61
CA GLN A 47 7.40 -2.64 -14.65
C GLN A 47 8.44 -3.54 -13.94
N SER A 48 9.02 -3.06 -12.83
CA SER A 48 9.94 -3.82 -11.99
C SER A 48 9.15 -4.83 -11.15
N PRO A 49 9.73 -5.96 -10.69
CA PRO A 49 9.03 -6.94 -9.87
C PRO A 49 8.73 -6.38 -8.48
N ALA A 50 7.71 -5.52 -8.41
CA ALA A 50 7.08 -5.10 -7.17
C ALA A 50 6.58 -6.29 -6.34
N ASP A 51 6.45 -7.47 -6.97
CA ASP A 51 6.21 -8.75 -6.34
C ASP A 51 7.23 -9.01 -5.21
N GLU A 52 8.53 -8.74 -5.42
CA GLU A 52 9.53 -8.91 -4.36
C GLU A 52 9.31 -7.89 -3.23
N PHE A 53 8.96 -6.65 -3.56
CA PHE A 53 8.64 -5.63 -2.56
C PHE A 53 7.43 -6.05 -1.71
N PHE A 54 6.36 -6.51 -2.34
CA PHE A 54 5.14 -6.97 -1.67
C PHE A 54 5.37 -8.21 -0.82
N ILE A 55 6.18 -9.17 -1.30
CA ILE A 55 6.61 -10.34 -0.53
C ILE A 55 7.41 -9.92 0.70
N LEU A 56 8.35 -8.98 0.54
CA LEU A 56 9.16 -8.48 1.65
C LEU A 56 8.32 -7.68 2.65
N LEU A 57 7.37 -6.90 2.17
CA LEU A 57 6.43 -6.15 3.00
C LEU A 57 5.57 -7.12 3.84
N TYR A 58 5.02 -8.16 3.21
CA TYR A 58 4.27 -9.23 3.87
C TYR A 58 5.12 -10.04 4.86
N ALA A 59 6.37 -10.35 4.52
CA ALA A 59 7.28 -11.02 5.44
C ALA A 59 7.58 -10.16 6.67
N SER A 60 7.72 -8.84 6.46
CA SER A 60 8.02 -7.88 7.53
C SER A 60 6.87 -7.73 8.53
N THR A 61 5.62 -7.95 8.13
CA THR A 61 4.47 -7.92 9.04
C THR A 61 4.39 -9.12 10.00
N ARG A 62 5.25 -10.14 9.82
CA ARG A 62 5.28 -11.36 10.67
C ARG A 62 6.28 -11.31 11.83
N SER A 63 7.14 -10.29 11.91
CA SER A 63 8.11 -10.06 13.00
C SER A 63 7.81 -8.69 13.67
N PRO A 64 8.55 -8.17 14.69
CA PRO A 64 8.07 -7.06 15.53
C PRO A 64 7.54 -5.90 14.70
N PRO A 65 6.50 -5.19 15.18
CA PRO A 65 5.54 -4.52 14.31
C PRO A 65 6.23 -3.57 13.35
N PHE A 66 6.31 -3.98 12.09
CA PHE A 66 6.82 -3.18 10.99
C PHE A 66 5.89 -1.98 10.80
N LEU A 67 6.40 -0.77 11.04
CA LEU A 67 5.64 0.50 11.04
C LEU A 67 4.45 0.48 12.03
N PRO A 68 4.73 0.43 13.35
CA PRO A 68 3.71 0.18 14.38
C PRO A 68 2.66 1.29 14.53
N HIS A 69 2.93 2.46 13.96
CA HIS A 69 2.06 3.63 14.02
C HIS A 69 1.46 4.00 12.67
N LEU A 70 1.62 3.14 11.66
CA LEU A 70 1.08 3.38 10.34
C LEU A 70 -0.45 3.41 10.38
N GLN A 71 -1.01 4.50 9.88
CA GLN A 71 -2.45 4.76 9.82
C GLN A 71 -2.94 4.79 8.37
N SER A 72 -2.10 5.21 7.43
CA SER A 72 -2.43 5.25 6.01
C SER A 72 -1.29 4.74 5.15
N LEU A 73 -1.65 3.93 4.15
CA LEU A 73 -0.74 3.40 3.14
C LEU A 73 -1.31 3.68 1.76
N GLU A 74 -0.56 4.39 0.95
CA GLU A 74 -0.94 4.77 -0.40
C GLU A 74 0.00 4.14 -1.41
N PHE A 75 -0.57 3.42 -2.37
CA PHE A 75 0.13 2.90 -3.53
C PHE A 75 -0.26 3.74 -4.74
N VAL A 76 0.72 4.23 -5.49
CA VAL A 76 0.51 4.91 -6.77
C VAL A 76 1.22 4.10 -7.84
N CYS A 77 0.45 3.52 -8.75
CA CYS A 77 0.94 2.48 -9.65
C CYS A 77 0.63 2.84 -11.10
N ASP A 78 1.69 3.17 -11.84
CA ASP A 78 1.57 3.62 -13.23
C ASP A 78 1.59 2.46 -14.23
N TYR A 79 1.78 1.21 -13.76
CA TYR A 79 1.94 0.02 -14.58
C TYR A 79 1.15 -1.18 -14.05
N ASN A 80 1.02 -2.21 -14.89
CA ASN A 80 0.40 -3.49 -14.51
C ASN A 80 1.29 -4.23 -13.50
N LEU A 81 0.95 -4.09 -12.22
CA LEU A 81 1.50 -4.88 -11.13
C LEU A 81 0.84 -6.27 -11.07
N SER A 82 1.55 -7.26 -10.52
CA SER A 82 0.94 -8.56 -10.17
C SER A 82 0.05 -8.39 -8.94
N TRP A 83 -1.16 -7.87 -9.17
CA TRP A 83 -2.11 -7.51 -8.12
C TRP A 83 -2.58 -8.68 -7.26
N GLU A 84 -2.28 -9.92 -7.66
CA GLU A 84 -2.65 -11.17 -6.98
C GLU A 84 -2.12 -11.26 -5.54
N PHE A 85 -1.05 -10.53 -5.22
CA PHE A 85 -0.49 -10.51 -3.87
C PHE A 85 -1.24 -9.55 -2.94
N LEU A 86 -1.81 -8.46 -3.45
CA LEU A 86 -2.41 -7.42 -2.59
C LEU A 86 -3.42 -7.97 -1.58
N PRO A 87 -4.39 -8.83 -1.97
CA PRO A 87 -5.34 -9.36 -0.99
C PRO A 87 -4.66 -10.14 0.14
N GLN A 88 -3.56 -10.84 -0.15
CA GLN A 88 -2.86 -11.64 0.84
C GLN A 88 -2.12 -10.78 1.87
N ILE A 89 -1.56 -9.66 1.42
CA ILE A 89 -0.85 -8.71 2.30
C ILE A 89 -1.87 -8.02 3.22
N PHE A 90 -2.98 -7.59 2.63
CA PHE A 90 -4.03 -6.93 3.38
C PHE A 90 -4.83 -7.87 4.27
N ALA A 91 -4.84 -9.18 4.03
CA ALA A 91 -5.49 -10.13 4.92
C ALA A 91 -4.81 -10.26 6.30
N VAL A 92 -3.64 -9.63 6.52
CA VAL A 92 -2.94 -9.67 7.81
C VAL A 92 -3.69 -8.81 8.84
N PRO A 93 -4.06 -9.35 10.03
CA PRO A 93 -4.87 -8.64 11.01
C PRO A 93 -4.30 -7.30 11.49
N CYS A 94 -2.97 -7.13 11.52
CA CYS A 94 -2.35 -5.87 11.94
C CYS A 94 -2.67 -4.71 10.99
N TRP A 95 -3.11 -5.00 9.76
CA TRP A 95 -3.45 -4.00 8.76
C TRP A 95 -4.96 -3.70 8.69
N GLN A 96 -5.79 -4.35 9.51
CA GLN A 96 -7.24 -4.11 9.51
C GLN A 96 -7.59 -2.65 9.89
N SER A 97 -6.78 -2.05 10.74
CA SER A 97 -6.91 -0.64 11.14
C SER A 97 -6.24 0.35 10.17
N LEU A 98 -5.65 -0.12 9.07
CA LEU A 98 -4.93 0.73 8.12
C LEU A 98 -5.88 1.28 7.04
N ASP A 99 -5.81 2.57 6.75
CA ASP A 99 -6.49 3.19 5.61
C ASP A 99 -5.61 3.06 4.36
N VAL A 100 -6.00 2.15 3.46
CA VAL A 100 -5.23 1.82 2.27
C VAL A 100 -5.84 2.50 1.06
N THR A 101 -5.03 3.24 0.30
CA THR A 101 -5.42 3.82 -0.99
C THR A 101 -4.56 3.23 -2.09
N ILE A 102 -5.19 2.79 -3.18
CA ILE A 102 -4.48 2.27 -4.36
C ILE A 102 -4.92 3.11 -5.55
N ASN A 103 -3.99 3.92 -6.05
CA ASN A 103 -4.14 4.67 -7.28
C ASN A 103 -3.57 3.84 -8.43
N ILE A 104 -4.40 3.50 -9.39
CA ILE A 104 -4.05 2.63 -10.51
C ILE A 104 -4.42 3.29 -11.83
N VAL A 105 -3.58 3.12 -12.84
CA VAL A 105 -3.92 3.52 -14.22
C VAL A 105 -4.87 2.50 -14.83
N ASN A 106 -4.53 1.21 -14.70
CA ASN A 106 -5.29 0.10 -15.27
C ASN A 106 -6.17 -0.59 -14.22
N PRO A 107 -7.38 -1.05 -14.58
CA PRO A 107 -8.28 -1.70 -13.64
C PRO A 107 -7.71 -3.04 -13.16
N PHE A 108 -8.10 -3.46 -11.94
CA PHE A 108 -7.75 -4.78 -11.43
C PHE A 108 -8.38 -5.90 -12.28
N PRO A 109 -7.73 -7.06 -12.39
CA PRO A 109 -8.40 -8.28 -12.81
C PRO A 109 -9.63 -8.54 -11.92
N ALA A 110 -10.75 -8.95 -12.51
CA ALA A 110 -12.00 -9.18 -11.79
C ALA A 110 -11.85 -10.09 -10.56
N LYS A 111 -10.97 -11.10 -10.66
CA LYS A 111 -10.64 -12.00 -9.54
C LYS A 111 -10.03 -11.26 -8.35
N VAL A 112 -9.10 -10.34 -8.60
CA VAL A 112 -8.44 -9.56 -7.55
C VAL A 112 -9.41 -8.55 -6.95
N MET A 113 -10.21 -7.89 -7.79
CA MET A 113 -11.24 -6.96 -7.32
C MET A 113 -12.21 -7.64 -6.34
N LYS A 114 -12.71 -8.83 -6.69
CA LYS A 114 -13.58 -9.61 -5.82
C LYS A 114 -12.92 -9.93 -4.47
N GLN A 115 -11.64 -10.29 -4.46
CA GLN A 115 -10.92 -10.58 -3.22
C GLN A 115 -10.74 -9.32 -2.34
N LEU A 116 -10.55 -8.14 -2.96
CA LEU A 116 -10.48 -6.88 -2.22
C LEU A 116 -11.84 -6.48 -1.63
N GLU A 117 -12.93 -6.74 -2.36
CA GLU A 117 -14.31 -6.55 -1.85
C GLU A 117 -14.59 -7.47 -0.64
N GLU A 118 -14.20 -8.74 -0.71
CA GLU A 118 -14.33 -9.67 0.42
C GLU A 118 -13.53 -9.20 1.66
N LEU A 119 -12.37 -8.57 1.47
CA LEU A 119 -11.63 -7.97 2.59
C LEU A 119 -12.33 -6.72 3.13
N PHE A 120 -12.89 -5.88 2.27
CA PHE A 120 -13.69 -4.73 2.70
C PHE A 120 -14.87 -5.16 3.58
N ASP A 121 -15.61 -6.18 3.17
CA ASP A 121 -16.73 -6.74 3.94
C ASP A 121 -16.29 -7.30 5.31
N ARG A 122 -15.02 -7.72 5.42
CA ARG A 122 -14.39 -8.15 6.68
C ARG A 122 -13.90 -6.99 7.56
N GLY A 123 -14.20 -5.75 7.18
CA GLY A 123 -13.90 -4.54 7.95
C GLY A 123 -12.53 -3.92 7.68
N PHE A 124 -11.85 -4.34 6.61
CA PHE A 124 -10.64 -3.65 6.17
C PHE A 124 -10.99 -2.40 5.36
N ARG A 125 -10.12 -1.38 5.40
CA ARG A 125 -10.40 -0.07 4.81
C ARG A 125 -9.55 0.15 3.56
N PHE A 126 -10.17 -0.01 2.39
CA PHE A 126 -9.55 0.23 1.09
C PHE A 126 -10.26 1.32 0.30
N ARG A 127 -9.50 2.04 -0.50
CA ARG A 127 -9.97 2.91 -1.57
C ARG A 127 -9.20 2.61 -2.84
N VAL A 128 -9.91 2.42 -3.94
CA VAL A 128 -9.31 2.26 -5.26
C VAL A 128 -9.65 3.49 -6.10
N VAL A 129 -8.62 4.15 -6.61
CA VAL A 129 -8.73 5.34 -7.46
C VAL A 129 -8.16 5.00 -8.82
N GLN A 130 -8.95 5.16 -9.87
CA GLN A 130 -8.50 4.94 -11.24
C GLN A 130 -8.23 6.27 -11.93
N GLU A 131 -7.09 6.42 -12.61
CA GLU A 131 -6.64 7.74 -13.11
C GLU A 131 -7.44 8.25 -14.33
N ASP A 132 -7.95 7.37 -15.20
CA ASP A 132 -8.59 7.78 -16.48
C ASP A 132 -10.13 7.91 -16.43
N LYS A 133 -10.70 7.67 -15.26
CA LYS A 133 -12.06 8.09 -14.90
C LYS A 133 -11.97 8.47 -13.43
N MET A 134 -12.36 9.69 -13.07
CA MET A 134 -12.86 9.96 -11.72
C MET A 134 -14.08 9.06 -11.42
N ARG A 135 -13.82 7.76 -11.21
CA ARG A 135 -14.67 6.77 -10.61
C ARG A 135 -13.93 6.38 -9.36
N SER A 136 -14.16 7.17 -8.31
CA SER A 136 -13.83 6.77 -6.96
C SER A 136 -14.69 5.54 -6.63
N VAL A 137 -14.06 4.37 -6.62
CA VAL A 137 -14.71 3.13 -6.21
C VAL A 137 -14.30 2.92 -4.74
N TRP A 138 -15.24 3.30 -3.86
CA TRP A 138 -15.30 3.11 -2.40
C TRP A 138 -14.93 4.27 -1.45
N ARG A 139 -15.89 4.55 -0.55
CA ARG A 139 -15.88 5.51 0.56
C ARG A 139 -16.42 4.77 1.80
N SER A 140 -15.71 4.82 2.93
CA SER A 140 -16.18 4.29 4.22
C SER A 140 -16.41 5.43 5.21
N SER A 141 -17.64 5.54 5.72
CA SER A 141 -18.06 5.31 7.12
C SER A 141 -19.44 5.93 7.40
N GLU A 142 -19.93 6.81 6.51
CA GLU A 142 -21.34 7.22 6.41
C GLU A 142 -21.70 7.43 4.92
N GLY A 143 -22.52 6.55 4.34
CA GLY A 143 -23.09 6.75 3.00
C GLY A 143 -22.38 6.02 1.85
N THR A 144 -22.84 4.79 1.61
CA THR A 144 -22.59 3.88 0.49
C THR A 144 -22.66 4.55 -0.89
N THR A 145 -21.91 4.06 -1.88
CA THR A 145 -22.44 3.75 -3.24
C THR A 145 -21.50 2.82 -4.02
N TYR A 146 -22.07 1.69 -4.48
CA TYR A 146 -21.53 0.72 -5.46
C TYR A 146 -21.89 1.23 -6.84
N MET A 147 -20.95 1.20 -7.78
CA MET A 147 -21.28 1.29 -9.21
C MET A 147 -20.43 0.30 -9.99
N TYR A 148 -21.03 -0.88 -10.20
CA TYR A 148 -20.66 -1.86 -11.20
C TYR A 148 -20.66 -1.22 -12.60
N GLY A 149 -19.70 -1.63 -13.43
CA GLY A 149 -19.70 -1.42 -14.87
C GLY A 149 -19.48 -2.73 -15.58
#